data_AF-A0A955WE74-F1
#
_entry.id   AF-A0A955WE74-F1
#
_cell.length_a   1.000
_cell.length_b   1.000
_cell.length_c   1.000
_cell.angle_alpha   90.00
_cell.angle_beta   90.00
_cell.angle_gamma   90.00
#
_symmetry.space_group_name_H-M   'P 1'
#
loop_
_entity.id
_entity.type
_entity.pdbx_description
1 polymer ?
#
loop_
_entity_poly.entity_id
_entity_poly.type
_entity_poly.pdbx_seq_one_letter_code
_entity_poly.pdbx_strand_id
1 'polypeptide(L)'
;MGRLIEVRQTGRVTVQELQESLPLFQRILASSPERFVMATDWRGMRVLDAQTSEVLLGIMRAKNDRIERQMLVMDPSAVMGLQVRRLFKDAGGETRAVFESADLARSWLETSLTPLEAASLRRFLTAGIAA
;
A
#
# COMPACT_ATOMS: atom_id res chain seq x y z
N MET A 1 -3.02 0.51 -20.26
CA MET A 1 -2.63 0.89 -18.89
C MET A 1 -3.50 0.10 -17.93
N GLY A 2 -2.93 -0.43 -16.85
CA GLY A 2 -3.67 -1.20 -15.83
C GLY A 2 -4.08 -0.32 -14.64
N ARG A 3 -4.94 -0.86 -13.78
CA ARG A 3 -5.47 -0.27 -12.56
C ARG A 3 -4.59 -0.52 -11.33
N LEU A 4 -3.50 -1.27 -11.49
CA LEU A 4 -2.55 -1.54 -10.41
C LEU A 4 -1.65 -0.32 -10.15
N ILE A 5 -1.67 0.18 -8.92
CA ILE A 5 -0.73 1.18 -8.39
C ILE A 5 0.29 0.46 -7.49
N GLU A 6 1.57 0.69 -7.76
CA GLU A 6 2.68 0.10 -7.01
C GLU A 6 3.39 1.19 -6.21
N VAL A 7 3.48 1.03 -4.88
CA VAL A 7 4.10 2.00 -3.97
C VAL A 7 5.15 1.29 -3.13
N ARG A 8 6.42 1.69 -3.24
CA ARG A 8 7.48 1.23 -2.36
C ARG A 8 7.96 2.36 -1.48
N GLN A 9 8.15 2.06 -0.20
CA GLN A 9 8.71 3.00 0.76
C GLN A 9 9.59 2.25 1.75
N THR A 10 10.78 2.77 2.02
CA THR A 10 11.78 2.16 2.91
C THR A 10 12.24 3.16 3.97
N GLY A 11 12.79 2.69 5.08
CA GLY A 11 13.35 3.56 6.11
C GLY A 11 12.29 4.18 7.00
N ARG A 12 11.97 5.46 6.79
CA ARG A 12 10.95 6.20 7.55
C ARG A 12 10.00 6.91 6.60
N VAL A 13 8.78 7.16 7.07
CA VAL A 13 7.83 8.06 6.42
C VAL A 13 7.59 9.22 7.35
N THR A 14 7.57 10.41 6.78
CA THR A 14 7.25 11.65 7.46
C THR A 14 5.99 12.27 6.88
N VAL A 15 5.33 13.12 7.67
CA VAL A 15 4.18 13.92 7.21
C VAL A 15 4.55 14.75 5.97
N GLN A 16 5.77 15.28 5.91
CA GLN A 16 6.26 16.05 4.78
C GLN A 16 6.31 15.21 3.49
N GLU A 17 6.90 14.01 3.54
CA GLU A 17 6.96 13.11 2.37
C GLU A 17 5.56 12.70 1.90
N LEU A 18 4.62 12.52 2.83
CA LEU A 18 3.21 12.27 2.48
C LEU A 18 2.61 13.49 1.76
N GLN A 19 2.80 14.70 2.28
CA GLN A 19 2.28 15.92 1.67
C GLN A 19 2.88 16.19 0.28
N GLU A 20 4.16 15.92 0.09
CA GLU A 20 4.86 16.09 -1.19
C GLU A 20 4.42 15.05 -2.24
N SER A 21 4.10 13.81 -1.82
CA SER A 21 3.63 12.75 -2.71
C SER A 21 2.14 12.83 -3.06
N LEU A 22 1.33 13.50 -2.23
CA LEU A 22 -0.12 13.61 -2.40
C LEU A 22 -0.56 14.16 -3.78
N PRO A 23 0.02 15.25 -4.33
CA PRO A 23 -0.38 15.76 -5.63
C PRO A 23 -0.16 14.75 -6.77
N LEU A 24 0.96 14.02 -6.74
CA LEU A 24 1.23 12.96 -7.71
C LEU A 24 0.19 11.84 -7.58
N PHE A 25 -0.07 11.38 -6.36
CA PHE A 25 -1.05 10.34 -6.11
C PHE A 25 -2.46 10.75 -6.57
N GLN A 26 -2.86 11.99 -6.33
CA GLN A 26 -4.13 12.53 -6.82
C GLN A 26 -4.22 12.54 -8.36
N ARG A 27 -3.14 12.90 -9.06
CA ARG A 27 -3.10 12.85 -10.53
C ARG A 27 -3.26 11.42 -11.05
N ILE A 28 -2.62 10.45 -10.40
CA ILE A 28 -2.79 9.02 -10.75
C ILE A 28 -4.26 8.62 -10.59
N LEU A 29 -4.87 8.92 -9.44
CA LEU A 29 -6.27 8.57 -9.18
C LEU A 29 -7.28 9.28 -10.10
N ALA A 30 -6.92 10.45 -10.62
CA ALA A 30 -7.73 11.21 -11.57
C ALA A 30 -7.53 10.76 -13.03
N SER A 31 -6.51 9.96 -13.33
CA SER A 31 -6.19 9.52 -14.70
C SER A 31 -7.20 8.51 -15.28
N SER A 32 -8.02 7.90 -14.44
CA SER A 32 -9.06 6.95 -14.83
C SER A 32 -10.26 7.11 -13.91
N PRO A 33 -11.51 6.98 -14.41
CA PRO A 33 -12.70 6.94 -13.55
C PRO A 33 -12.83 5.62 -12.76
N GLU A 34 -12.10 4.58 -13.14
CA GLU A 34 -12.15 3.27 -12.47
C GLU A 34 -11.55 3.28 -11.06
N ARG A 35 -11.84 2.23 -10.29
CA ARG A 35 -11.18 1.97 -9.01
C ARG A 35 -9.85 1.28 -9.24
N PHE A 36 -8.86 1.67 -8.46
CA PHE A 36 -7.50 1.15 -8.52
C PHE A 36 -7.29 0.01 -7.52
N VAL A 37 -6.41 -0.92 -7.86
CA VAL A 37 -5.88 -1.91 -6.93
C VAL A 37 -4.48 -1.45 -6.53
N MET A 38 -4.14 -1.51 -5.24
CA MET A 38 -2.88 -0.93 -4.75
C MET A 38 -2.01 -1.98 -4.06
N ALA A 39 -0.76 -2.06 -4.49
CA ALA A 39 0.28 -2.87 -3.85
C ALA A 39 1.26 -1.93 -3.15
N THR A 40 1.43 -2.11 -1.84
CA THR A 40 2.36 -1.33 -1.03
C THR A 40 3.45 -2.24 -0.47
N ASP A 41 4.70 -1.81 -0.57
CA ASP A 41 5.87 -2.52 -0.07
C ASP A 41 6.62 -1.62 0.93
N TRP A 42 6.52 -1.98 2.21
CA TRP A 42 7.20 -1.34 3.34
C TRP A 42 8.25 -2.25 3.99
N ARG A 43 8.76 -3.25 3.27
CA ARG A 43 9.98 -3.94 3.72
C ARG A 43 11.10 -2.92 3.83
N GLY A 44 11.87 -2.99 4.90
CA GLY A 44 12.89 -2.00 5.28
C GLY A 44 12.34 -0.75 5.97
N MET A 45 11.02 -0.62 6.17
CA MET A 45 10.45 0.43 7.03
C MET A 45 10.80 0.13 8.49
N ARG A 46 11.24 1.14 9.23
CA ARG A 46 11.63 1.00 10.64
C ARG A 46 10.70 1.76 11.59
N VAL A 47 10.15 2.88 11.13
CA VAL A 47 9.38 3.79 11.98
C VAL A 47 8.18 4.33 11.21
N LEU A 48 7.01 4.20 11.81
CA LEU A 48 5.82 4.96 11.49
C LEU A 48 5.34 5.60 12.79
N ASP A 49 5.60 6.90 12.95
CA ASP A 49 5.20 7.61 14.17
C ASP A 49 3.67 7.85 14.20
N ALA A 50 3.17 8.25 15.37
CA ALA A 50 1.74 8.44 15.59
C ALA A 50 1.15 9.56 14.71
N GLN A 51 1.85 10.69 14.59
CA GLN A 51 1.40 11.83 13.80
C GLN A 51 1.30 11.46 12.32
N THR A 52 2.34 10.80 11.78
CA THR A 52 2.37 10.30 10.41
C THR A 52 1.28 9.25 10.18
N SER A 53 1.03 8.37 11.15
CA SER A 53 -0.06 7.37 11.08
C SER A 53 -1.44 8.02 10.96
N GLU A 54 -1.72 9.05 11.75
CA GLU A 54 -3.00 9.78 11.71
C GLU A 54 -3.23 10.48 10.38
N VAL A 55 -2.20 11.16 9.85
CA VAL A 55 -2.26 11.80 8.53
C VAL A 55 -2.51 10.76 7.45
N LEU A 56 -1.78 9.64 7.48
CA LEU A 56 -1.95 8.56 6.52
C LEU A 56 -3.36 7.95 6.59
N LEU A 57 -3.92 7.76 7.79
CA LEU A 57 -5.29 7.29 7.98
C LEU A 57 -6.30 8.24 7.30
N GLY A 58 -6.13 9.55 7.49
CA GLY A 58 -6.97 10.57 6.86
C GLY A 58 -6.92 10.49 5.33
N ILE A 59 -5.72 10.36 4.76
CA ILE A 59 -5.51 10.19 3.32
C ILE A 59 -6.20 8.90 2.83
N MET A 60 -5.99 7.79 3.52
CA MET A 60 -6.55 6.50 3.14
C MET A 60 -8.08 6.55 3.13
N ARG A 61 -8.71 7.10 4.18
CA ARG A 61 -10.17 7.25 4.28
C ARG A 61 -10.75 8.12 3.18
N ALA A 62 -10.11 9.25 2.90
CA ALA A 62 -10.54 10.20 1.87
C ALA A 62 -10.49 9.62 0.44
N LYS A 63 -9.84 8.47 0.24
CA LYS A 63 -9.67 7.81 -1.07
C LYS A 63 -10.28 6.41 -1.13
N ASN A 64 -11.09 6.02 -0.14
CA ASN A 64 -11.69 4.67 -0.08
C ASN A 64 -12.57 4.33 -1.29
N ASP A 65 -13.25 5.32 -1.87
CA ASP A 65 -14.06 5.20 -3.07
C ASP A 65 -13.23 4.93 -4.33
N ARG A 66 -11.96 5.38 -4.34
CA ARG A 66 -11.04 5.23 -5.49
C ARG A 66 -10.19 3.96 -5.44
N ILE A 67 -10.05 3.33 -4.28
CA ILE A 67 -9.24 2.11 -4.11
C ILE A 67 -10.17 0.90 -3.94
N GLU A 68 -10.13 -0.04 -4.88
CA GLU A 68 -10.84 -1.32 -4.83
C GLU A 68 -10.33 -2.22 -3.71
N ARG A 69 -9.01 -2.39 -3.70
CA ARG A 69 -8.33 -3.34 -2.84
C ARG A 69 -6.89 -2.90 -2.64
N GLN A 70 -6.36 -3.04 -1.43
CA GLN A 70 -4.97 -2.73 -1.14
C GLN A 70 -4.33 -3.83 -0.32
N MET A 71 -3.13 -4.25 -0.71
CA MET A 71 -2.24 -5.01 0.16
C MET A 71 -1.04 -4.16 0.58
N LEU A 72 -0.53 -4.48 1.77
CA LEU A 72 0.75 -4.02 2.27
C LEU A 72 1.61 -5.24 2.65
N VAL A 73 2.86 -5.24 2.19
CA VAL A 73 3.90 -6.15 2.66
C VAL A 73 4.89 -5.37 3.52
N MET A 74 5.27 -5.94 4.66
CA MET A 74 6.25 -5.35 5.58
C MET A 74 7.11 -6.44 6.23
N ASP A 75 8.26 -6.06 6.78
CA ASP A 75 9.06 -6.98 7.59
C ASP A 75 8.36 -7.31 8.92
N PRO A 76 8.58 -8.52 9.48
CA PRO A 76 8.06 -8.88 10.80
C PRO A 76 8.49 -7.86 11.87
N SER A 77 7.51 -7.26 12.55
CA SER A 77 7.75 -6.31 13.64
C SER A 77 6.56 -6.34 14.59
N ALA A 78 6.80 -6.68 15.86
CA ALA A 78 5.72 -6.77 16.85
C ALA A 78 5.02 -5.41 17.08
N VAL A 79 5.80 -4.34 17.22
CA VAL A 79 5.27 -2.99 17.51
C VAL A 79 4.64 -2.37 16.26
N MET A 80 5.41 -2.29 15.17
CA MET A 80 4.94 -1.65 13.93
C MET A 80 3.83 -2.48 13.28
N GLY A 81 3.92 -3.81 13.31
CA GLY A 81 2.91 -4.70 12.74
C GLY A 81 1.53 -4.50 13.35
N LEU A 82 1.44 -4.35 14.69
CA LEU A 82 0.16 -4.07 15.34
C LEU A 82 -0.41 -2.71 14.94
N GLN A 83 0.42 -1.67 14.95
CA GLN A 83 0.00 -0.30 14.57
C GLN A 83 -0.51 -0.24 13.14
N VAL A 84 0.21 -0.87 12.22
CA VAL A 84 -0.11 -0.85 10.78
C VAL A 84 -1.34 -1.71 10.47
N ARG A 85 -1.49 -2.89 11.09
CA ARG A 85 -2.71 -3.70 10.97
C ARG A 85 -3.95 -2.94 11.43
N ARG A 86 -3.84 -2.23 12.56
CA ARG A 86 -4.93 -1.36 13.06
C ARG A 86 -5.23 -0.23 12.08
N LEU A 87 -4.20 0.47 11.60
CA LEU A 87 -4.34 1.55 10.61
C LEU A 87 -5.11 1.08 9.36
N PHE A 88 -4.71 -0.05 8.78
CA PHE A 88 -5.32 -0.58 7.55
C PHE A 88 -6.77 -1.04 7.79
N LYS A 89 -7.03 -1.69 8.93
CA LYS A 89 -8.38 -2.07 9.34
C LYS A 89 -9.29 -0.85 9.51
N ASP A 90 -8.83 0.18 10.21
CA ASP A 90 -9.57 1.42 10.48
C ASP A 90 -9.76 2.30 9.23
N ALA A 91 -8.93 2.08 8.21
CA ALA A 91 -8.99 2.76 6.92
C ALA A 91 -9.96 2.12 5.94
N GLY A 92 -10.00 0.78 5.82
CA GLY A 92 -10.76 0.12 4.75
C GLY A 92 -11.27 -1.29 5.04
N GLY A 93 -11.23 -1.73 6.30
CA GLY A 93 -11.75 -3.03 6.71
C GLY A 93 -11.17 -4.18 5.88
N GLU A 94 -12.03 -5.01 5.29
CA GLU A 94 -11.65 -6.20 4.53
C GLU A 94 -11.02 -5.90 3.16
N THR A 95 -11.14 -4.66 2.65
CA THR A 95 -10.55 -4.27 1.36
C THR A 95 -9.06 -3.94 1.48
N ARG A 96 -8.52 -3.85 2.71
CA ARG A 96 -7.13 -3.52 2.98
C ARG A 96 -6.52 -4.57 3.89
N ALA A 97 -5.40 -5.16 3.48
CA ALA A 97 -4.76 -6.24 4.23
C ALA A 97 -3.25 -6.03 4.36
N VAL A 98 -2.69 -6.49 5.49
CA VAL A 98 -1.27 -6.37 5.84
C VAL A 98 -0.68 -7.76 5.99
N PHE A 99 0.45 -7.99 5.34
CA PHE A 99 1.13 -9.27 5.26
C PHE A 99 2.60 -9.12 5.60
N GLU A 100 3.16 -10.18 6.21
CA GLU A 100 4.59 -10.34 6.44
C GLU A 100 5.22 -11.26 5.37
N SER A 101 4.39 -11.88 4.52
CA SER A 101 4.81 -12.70 3.40
C SER A 101 4.39 -12.06 2.08
N ALA A 102 5.37 -11.82 1.21
CA ALA A 102 5.12 -11.31 -0.14
C ALA A 102 4.26 -12.29 -0.97
N ASP A 103 4.44 -13.60 -0.80
CA ASP A 103 3.66 -14.60 -1.50
C ASP A 103 2.20 -14.59 -1.07
N LEU A 104 1.92 -14.50 0.23
CA LEU A 104 0.54 -14.40 0.72
C LEU A 104 -0.14 -13.11 0.25
N ALA A 105 0.57 -11.98 0.31
CA ALA A 105 0.06 -10.71 -0.17
C ALA A 105 -0.26 -10.75 -1.67
N ARG A 106 0.64 -11.37 -2.45
CA ARG A 106 0.46 -11.58 -3.89
C ARG A 106 -0.77 -12.41 -4.16
N SER A 107 -0.86 -13.62 -3.60
CA SER A 107 -2.00 -14.52 -3.83
C SER A 107 -3.33 -13.88 -3.45
N TRP A 108 -3.35 -13.09 -2.38
CA TRP A 108 -4.55 -12.36 -1.98
C TRP A 108 -4.95 -11.27 -2.99
N LEU A 109 -3.98 -10.47 -3.47
CA LEU A 109 -4.24 -9.35 -4.37
C LEU A 109 -4.52 -9.80 -5.81
N GLU A 110 -3.87 -10.87 -6.28
CA GLU A 110 -4.00 -11.40 -7.65
C GLU A 110 -5.46 -11.76 -8.00
N THR A 111 -6.31 -12.04 -7.02
CA THR A 111 -7.75 -12.30 -7.24
C THR A 111 -8.52 -11.11 -7.80
N SER A 112 -7.98 -9.89 -7.67
CA SER A 112 -8.56 -8.64 -8.21
C SER A 112 -7.82 -8.13 -9.46
N LEU A 113 -6.84 -8.87 -9.98
CA LEU A 113 -5.95 -8.41 -11.05
C LEU A 113 -6.18 -9.15 -12.37
N THR A 114 -6.00 -8.42 -13.47
CA THR A 114 -5.81 -9.01 -14.79
C THR A 114 -4.47 -9.77 -14.87
N PRO A 115 -4.27 -10.69 -15.84
CA PRO A 115 -3.00 -11.39 -16.00
C PRO A 115 -1.79 -10.47 -16.17
N LEU A 116 -1.95 -9.33 -16.85
CA LEU A 116 -0.89 -8.35 -17.06
C LEU A 116 -0.51 -7.64 -15.76
N GLU A 117 -1.50 -7.24 -14.97
CA GLU A 117 -1.28 -6.60 -13.66
C GLU A 117 -0.66 -7.59 -12.66
N ALA A 118 -1.11 -8.85 -12.65
CA ALA A 118 -0.52 -9.90 -11.83
C ALA A 118 0.96 -10.13 -12.18
N ALA A 119 1.32 -10.08 -13.46
CA ALA A 119 2.72 -10.14 -13.87
C ALA A 119 3.53 -8.92 -13.40
N SER A 120 2.93 -7.73 -13.38
CA SER A 120 3.56 -6.52 -12.82
C SER A 120 3.78 -6.64 -11.32
N LEU A 121 2.76 -7.06 -10.59
CA LEU A 121 2.81 -7.29 -9.15
C LEU A 121 3.95 -8.23 -8.75
N ARG A 122 4.13 -9.33 -9.50
CA ARG A 122 5.24 -10.27 -9.28
C ARG A 122 6.59 -9.59 -9.42
N ARG A 123 6.82 -8.84 -10.50
CA ARG A 123 8.08 -8.10 -10.71
C ARG A 123 8.31 -7.09 -9.60
N PHE A 124 7.27 -6.35 -9.22
CA PHE A 124 7.33 -5.36 -8.14
C PHE A 124 7.79 -6.02 -6.84
N LEU A 125 7.15 -7.09 -6.39
CA LEU A 125 7.48 -7.75 -5.13
C LEU A 125 8.86 -8.41 -5.12
N THR A 126 9.30 -8.98 -6.25
CA THR A 126 10.66 -9.55 -6.36
C THR A 126 11.73 -8.47 -6.34
N ALA A 127 11.54 -7.34 -7.04
CA ALA A 127 12.51 -6.25 -7.10
C ALA A 127 12.76 -5.55 -5.75
N GLY A 128 11.89 -5.76 -4.75
CA GLY A 128 12.07 -5.23 -3.38
C GLY A 128 12.95 -6.09 -2.49
N ILE A 129 13.39 -7.25 -2.98
CA ILE A 129 14.38 -8.10 -2.33
C ILE A 129 15.75 -7.59 -2.78
N ALA A 130 16.27 -6.55 -2.14
CA ALA A 130 17.69 -6.24 -2.27
C ALA A 130 18.49 -7.35 -1.57
N ALA A 131 19.50 -7.89 -2.26
CA ALA A 131 20.38 -8.95 -1.77
C ALA A 131 21.13 -8.55 -0.48
#